data_AF-A0A935J207-F1
#
_entry.id   AF-A0A935J207-F1
#
_cell.length_a   1.000
_cell.length_b   1.000
_cell.length_c   1.000
_cell.angle_alpha   90.00
_cell.angle_beta   90.00
_cell.angle_gamma   90.00
#
_symmetry.space_group_name_H-M   'P 1'
#
loop_
_entity.id
_entity.type
_entity.pdbx_description
1 polymer ?
#
loop_
_entity_poly.entity_id
_entity_poly.type
_entity_poly.pdbx_seq_one_letter_code
_entity_poly.pdbx_strand_id
1 'polypeptide(L)' 'MIEIAEGEKSPYVLVKPEENKMVIKGNSFMANPPSFYEKVLQWAQTFKATAPLSVEISWFLQYIYTKDHEHAA' A
#
# COMPACT_ATOMS: atom_id res chain seq x y z
N MET A 1 0.28 -12.70 -7.18
CA MET A 1 1.28 -11.98 -6.34
C MET A 1 1.45 -10.58 -6.89
N ILE A 2 1.52 -9.56 -6.04
CA ILE A 2 1.83 -8.18 -6.45
C ILE A 2 3.11 -7.78 -5.73
N GLU A 3 4.09 -7.29 -6.47
CA GLU A 3 5.35 -6.81 -5.94
C GLU A 3 5.64 -5.44 -6.55
N ILE A 4 5.96 -4.46 -5.70
CA ILE A 4 6.38 -3.12 -6.07
C ILE A 4 7.73 -2.89 -5.38
N ALA A 5 8.78 -2.71 -6.18
CA ALA A 5 10.12 -2.47 -5.66
C ALA A 5 10.20 -1.15 -4.88
N GLU A 6 11.07 -1.11 -3.88
CA GLU A 6 11.40 0.13 -3.18
C GLU A 6 12.02 1.14 -4.14
N GLY A 7 11.68 2.41 -3.96
CA GLY A 7 12.33 3.54 -4.62
C GLY A 7 12.80 4.56 -3.59
N GLU A 8 13.53 5.59 -4.02
CA GLU A 8 14.08 6.61 -3.13
C GLU A 8 13.03 7.25 -2.19
N LYS A 9 11.78 7.37 -2.67
CA LYS A 9 10.67 8.03 -1.97
C LYS A 9 9.44 7.14 -1.76
N SER A 10 9.51 5.89 -2.20
CA SER A 10 8.37 4.97 -2.27
C SER A 10 8.72 3.64 -1.60
N PRO A 11 7.82 3.06 -0.80
CA PRO A 11 8.15 1.89 -0.02
C PRO A 11 8.18 0.65 -0.92
N TYR A 12 8.86 -0.39 -0.46
CA TYR A 12 8.63 -1.74 -0.95
C TYR A 12 7.20 -2.19 -0.59
N VAL A 13 6.50 -2.81 -1.53
CA VAL A 13 5.18 -3.41 -1.28
C VAL A 13 5.12 -4.83 -1.83
N LEU A 14 4.70 -5.77 -0.99
CA LEU A 14 4.44 -7.15 -1.37
C LEU A 14 3.04 -7.57 -0.95
N VAL A 15 2.27 -8.11 -1.88
CA VAL A 15 0.97 -8.75 -1.63
C VAL A 15 1.06 -10.21 -2.03
N LYS A 16 0.75 -11.08 -1.07
CA LYS A 16 0.64 -12.53 -1.24
C LYS A 16 -0.81 -12.95 -0.99
N PRO A 17 -1.67 -12.96 -2.03
CA PRO A 17 -3.08 -13.29 -1.88
C PRO A 17 -3.31 -14.68 -1.26
N GLU A 18 -2.53 -15.67 -1.68
CA GLU A 18 -2.61 -17.06 -1.18
C GLU A 18 -2.31 -17.18 0.32
N GLU A 19 -1.51 -16.26 0.88
CA GLU A 19 -1.16 -16.24 2.29
C GLU A 19 -2.01 -15.23 3.09
N ASN A 20 -2.94 -14.52 2.45
CA ASN A 20 -3.66 -13.37 3.01
C ASN A 20 -2.73 -12.32 3.65
N LYS A 21 -1.55 -12.10 3.05
CA LYS A 21 -0.52 -11.24 3.63
C LYS A 21 -0.17 -10.07 2.73
N MET A 22 0.05 -8.93 3.38
CA MET A 22 0.58 -7.73 2.77
C MET A 22 1.72 -7.17 3.63
N VAL A 23 2.80 -6.76 2.97
CA VAL A 23 3.98 -6.20 3.62
C VAL A 23 4.31 -4.87 2.96
N ILE A 24 4.49 -3.84 3.77
CA ILE A 24 4.99 -2.53 3.33
C ILE A 24 6.24 -2.20 4.14
N LYS A 25 7.34 -1.86 3.46
CA LYS A 25 8.62 -1.52 4.10
C LYS A 25 9.27 -0.29 3.50
N GLY A 26 9.98 0.49 4.31
CA GLY A 26 10.79 1.62 3.83
C GLY A 26 10.07 2.96 3.96
N ASN A 27 10.34 3.86 3.03
CA ASN A 27 9.88 5.25 3.10
C ASN A 27 8.67 5.50 2.21
N SER A 28 7.67 6.25 2.71
CA SER A 28 6.46 6.59 1.97
C SER A 28 6.24 8.10 1.91
N PHE A 29 7.00 8.80 1.05
CA PHE A 29 6.90 10.26 0.85
C PHE A 29 6.82 10.68 -0.61
N MET A 30 6.20 9.84 -1.43
CA MET A 30 6.00 10.11 -2.84
C MET A 30 4.91 11.15 -3.13
N ALA A 31 5.05 11.83 -4.27
CA ALA A 31 4.18 12.94 -4.66
C ALA A 31 2.74 12.53 -5.02
N ASN A 32 2.54 11.31 -5.53
CA ASN A 32 1.21 10.79 -5.90
C ASN A 32 1.00 9.35 -5.38
N PRO A 33 0.72 9.19 -4.08
CA PRO A 33 0.50 7.87 -3.47
C PRO A 33 -0.62 7.05 -4.11
N PRO A 34 -1.80 7.61 -4.48
CA PRO A 34 -2.88 6.83 -5.10
C PRO A 34 -2.45 6.07 -6.35
N SER A 35 -1.71 6.70 -7.26
CA SER A 35 -1.23 6.04 -8.49
C SER A 35 -0.21 4.94 -8.19
N PHE A 36 0.61 5.10 -7.15
CA PHE A 36 1.57 4.07 -6.76
C PHE A 36 0.90 2.81 -6.20
N TYR A 37 -0.11 2.99 -5.36
CA TYR A 37 -0.84 1.89 -4.76
C TYR A 37 -1.96 1.34 -5.65
N GLU A 38 -2.13 1.79 -6.90
CA GLU A 38 -3.26 1.44 -7.76
C GLU A 38 -3.51 -0.08 -7.83
N LYS A 39 -2.47 -0.87 -8.13
CA LYS A 39 -2.59 -2.34 -8.21
C LYS A 39 -2.98 -2.98 -6.87
N VAL A 40 -2.48 -2.42 -5.76
CA VAL A 40 -2.79 -2.87 -4.40
C VAL A 40 -4.24 -2.55 -4.05
N LEU A 41 -4.71 -1.34 -4.41
CA LEU A 41 -6.08 -0.90 -4.21
C LEU A 41 -7.06 -1.75 -5.01
N GLN A 42 -6.75 -2.07 -6.27
CA GLN A 42 -7.55 -2.97 -7.10
C GLN A 42 -7.65 -4.37 -6.48
N TRP A 43 -6.52 -4.94 -6.02
CA TRP A 43 -6.53 -6.21 -5.30
C TRP A 43 -7.38 -6.16 -4.03
N ALA A 44 -7.25 -5.12 -3.22
CA ALA A 44 -8.01 -4.97 -1.99
C ALA A 44 -9.53 -4.91 -2.26
N GLN A 45 -9.96 -4.30 -3.37
CA GLN A 45 -11.36 -4.31 -3.79
C GLN A 45 -11.85 -5.72 -4.14
N THR A 46 -11.08 -6.49 -4.92
CA THR A 46 -11.42 -7.88 -5.26
C THR A 46 -11.41 -8.80 -4.04
N PHE A 47 -10.44 -8.62 -3.14
CA PHE A 47 -10.32 -9.40 -1.93
C PHE A 47 -11.53 -9.22 -1.00
N LYS A 48 -11.98 -7.98 -0.80
CA LYS A 48 -13.18 -7.67 0.01
C LYS A 48 -14.46 -8.30 -0.55
N ALA A 49 -14.55 -8.48 -1.85
CA ALA A 49 -15.73 -9.02 -2.52
C ALA A 49 -15.85 -10.56 -2.43
N THR A 50 -14.76 -11.27 -2.14
CA THR A 50 -14.68 -12.73 -2.34
C THR A 50 -14.81 -13.57 -1.07
N ALA A 51 -14.48 -13.04 0.12
CA ALA A 51 -14.75 -13.69 1.41
C ALA A 51 -14.43 -12.75 2.59
N PRO A 52 -14.97 -12.99 3.81
CA PRO A 52 -14.54 -12.31 5.05
C PRO A 52 -13.21 -12.89 5.55
N LEU A 53 -12.20 -12.98 4.69
CA LEU A 53 -10.85 -13.37 5.08
C LEU A 53 -10.17 -12.17 5.74
N SER A 54 -9.50 -12.39 6.87
CA SER A 54 -8.63 -11.38 7.45
C SER A 54 -7.35 -11.27 6.62
N VAL A 55 -6.93 -10.03 6.33
CA VAL A 55 -5.59 -9.77 5.77
C VAL A 55 -4.67 -9.40 6.90
N GLU A 56 -3.53 -10.06 7.00
CA GLU A 56 -2.42 -9.60 7.83
C GLU A 56 -1.62 -8.54 7.08
N ILE A 57 -1.55 -7.32 7.64
CA ILE A 57 -0.78 -6.22 7.06
C ILE A 57 0.37 -5.87 8.00
N SER A 58 1.60 -6.10 7.55
CA SER A 58 2.82 -5.75 8.29
C SER A 58 3.43 -4.47 7.76
N TRP A 59 3.59 -3.48 8.65
CA TRP A 59 4.13 -2.16 8.33
C TRP A 59 5.50 -2.00 8.97
N PHE A 60 6.53 -1.81 8.13
CA PHE A 60 7.89 -1.48 8.55
C PHE A 60 8.30 -0.15 7.92
N LEU A 61 7.50 0.88 8.21
CA LEU A 61 7.68 2.20 7.65
C LEU A 61 8.62 3.03 8.53
N GLN A 62 9.62 3.64 7.91
CA GLN A 62 10.56 4.54 8.59
C GLN A 62 10.02 5.97 8.62
N TYR A 63 9.34 6.39 7.55
CA TYR A 63 8.74 7.70 7.43
C TYR A 63 7.47 7.65 6.57
N ILE A 64 6.43 8.37 7.01
CA ILE A 64 5.16 8.54 6.30
C ILE A 64 4.92 10.03 6.11
N TYR A 65 4.78 10.46 4.86
CA TYR A 65 4.35 11.81 4.55
C TYR A 65 2.83 11.86 4.40
N THR A 66 2.17 12.63 5.26
CA THR A 66 0.77 13.01 5.09
C THR A 66 0.74 14.38 4.46
N LYS A 67 0.25 14.50 3.22
CA LYS A 67 -0.04 15.81 2.66
C LYS A 67 -1.31 16.29 3.35
N ASP A 68 -1.19 17.25 4.25
CA ASP A 68 -2.35 17.91 4.84
C ASP A 68 -3.19 18.48 3.69
N HIS A 69 -4.49 18.16 3.69
CA HIS A 69 -5.44 18.84 2.82
C HIS A 69 -5.54 20.29 3.30
N GLU A 70 -4.65 21.16 2.81
CA GLU A 70 -4.88 22.60 2.88
C GLU A 70 -6.19 22.91 2.16
N HIS A 71 -7.10 23.52 2.92
CA HIS A 71 -8.36 24.04 2.46
C HIS A 71 -8.13 24.95 1.25
N ALA A 72 -8.70 24.60 0.10
CA ALA A 72 -8.93 25.59 -0.93
C ALA A 72 -10.05 26.52 -0.41
N ALA A 73 -9.66 27.74 -0.07
CA ALA A 73 -10.52 28.87 0.27
C ALA A 73 -11.42 29.29 -0.90
#